data_AF-X7EC15-F1
#
_entry.id   AF-X7EC15-F1
#
_cell.length_a   1.000
_cell.length_b   1.000
_cell.length_c   1.000
_cell.angle_alpha   90.00
_cell.angle_beta   90.00
_cell.angle_gamma   90.00
#
_symmetry.space_group_name_H-M   'P 1'
#
loop_
_entity.id
_entity.type
_entity.pdbx_description
1 polymer ?
#
loop_
_entity_poly.entity_id
_entity_poly.type
_entity_poly.pdbx_seq_one_letter_code
_entity_poly.pdbx_strand_id
1 'polypeptide(L)'
;MTFDDVIEKHRLAAGASSLRVSLAPAATPEGLDAELERLGAISAAYDAFRPEEIEAAKVARLRKLLREIHVLAAQGATDRIVDLTGLVVNVDLDQDLAWMRAAREKRSEPLPAITPSGA
;
A
#
# COMPACT_ATOMS: atom_id res chain seq x y z
N MET A 1 16.59 -6.62 -11.21
CA MET A 1 15.39 -5.81 -11.46
C MET A 1 15.68 -4.44 -10.90
N THR A 2 15.70 -3.42 -11.74
CA THR A 2 15.97 -2.03 -11.35
C THR A 2 14.66 -1.31 -11.01
N PHE A 3 14.77 -0.14 -10.38
CA PHE A 3 13.62 0.72 -10.11
C PHE A 3 12.92 1.16 -11.40
N ASP A 4 13.71 1.42 -12.46
CA ASP A 4 13.20 1.74 -13.80
C ASP A 4 12.39 0.57 -14.40
N ASP A 5 12.82 -0.67 -14.19
CA ASP A 5 12.07 -1.87 -14.62
C ASP A 5 10.69 -1.95 -13.93
N VAL A 6 10.61 -1.55 -12.66
CA VAL A 6 9.36 -1.55 -11.88
C VAL A 6 8.42 -0.47 -12.40
N ILE A 7 8.92 0.75 -12.61
CA ILE A 7 8.14 1.88 -13.12
C ILE A 7 7.59 1.57 -14.51
N GLU A 8 8.43 1.05 -15.40
CA GLU A 8 8.02 0.75 -16.78
C GLU A 8 6.99 -0.37 -16.84
N LYS A 9 7.15 -1.41 -16.00
CA LYS A 9 6.15 -2.47 -15.86
C LYS A 9 4.81 -1.93 -15.37
N HIS A 10 4.83 -0.97 -14.44
CA HIS A 10 3.60 -0.33 -13.95
C HIS A 10 2.95 0.57 -15.01
N ARG A 11 3.76 1.33 -15.77
CA ARG A 11 3.31 2.14 -16.91
C ARG A 11 2.56 1.31 -17.95
N LEU A 12 3.16 0.18 -18.34
CA LEU A 12 2.59 -0.75 -19.31
C LEU A 12 1.31 -1.41 -18.78
N ALA A 13 1.29 -1.86 -17.52
CA ALA A 13 0.11 -2.45 -16.90
C ALA A 13 -1.08 -1.47 -16.80
N ALA A 14 -0.80 -0.18 -16.60
CA ALA A 14 -1.80 0.88 -16.52
C ALA A 14 -2.22 1.44 -17.90
N GLY A 15 -1.58 1.03 -19.00
CA GLY A 15 -1.86 1.54 -20.34
C GLY A 15 -1.48 3.02 -20.54
N ALA A 16 -0.60 3.57 -19.70
CA ALA A 16 -0.22 4.98 -19.74
C ALA A 16 0.84 5.23 -20.83
N SER A 17 0.63 6.24 -21.69
CA SER A 17 1.60 6.60 -22.73
C SER A 17 2.88 7.24 -22.18
N SER A 18 2.79 7.86 -21.00
CA SER A 18 3.94 8.37 -20.23
C SER A 18 3.59 8.39 -18.75
N LEU A 19 4.61 8.27 -17.88
CA LEU A 19 4.46 8.39 -16.44
C LEU A 19 5.12 9.72 -16.04
N ARG A 20 4.31 10.67 -15.59
CA ARG A 20 4.78 11.99 -15.13
C ARG A 20 4.62 12.03 -13.63
N VAL A 21 5.73 11.85 -12.92
CA VAL A 21 5.77 12.06 -11.47
C VAL A 21 6.04 13.54 -11.25
N SER A 22 5.01 14.29 -10.88
CA SER A 22 5.19 15.67 -10.41
C SER A 22 5.21 15.66 -8.89
N LEU A 23 6.28 16.18 -8.31
CA LEU A 23 6.28 16.53 -6.90
C LEU A 23 5.28 17.68 -6.66
N ALA A 24 4.61 17.68 -5.52
CA ALA A 24 3.68 18.76 -5.18
C ALA A 24 4.43 20.11 -5.11
N PRO A 25 3.77 21.26 -5.30
CA PRO A 25 4.44 22.57 -5.32
C PRO A 25 5.25 22.94 -4.07
N ALA A 26 5.01 22.24 -2.95
CA ALA A 26 5.71 22.42 -1.68
C ALA A 26 6.76 21.33 -1.38
N ALA A 27 7.06 20.45 -2.34
CA ALA A 27 8.05 19.41 -2.14
C ALA A 27 9.46 20.01 -2.08
N THR A 28 10.12 19.81 -0.95
CA THR A 28 11.54 20.13 -0.77
C THR A 28 12.38 18.86 -0.96
N PRO A 29 13.65 18.98 -1.36
CA PRO A 29 14.57 17.83 -1.40
C PRO A 29 14.63 17.09 -0.06
N GLU A 30 14.70 17.81 1.05
CA GLU A 30 14.76 17.21 2.39
C GLU A 30 13.45 16.48 2.75
N GLY A 31 12.31 17.00 2.28
CA GLY A 31 11.01 16.35 2.46
C GLY A 31 10.88 15.10 1.61
N LEU A 32 11.49 15.09 0.42
CA LEU A 32 11.55 13.91 -0.42
C LEU A 32 12.44 12.83 0.19
N ASP A 33 13.62 13.18 0.69
CA ASP A 33 14.54 12.24 1.34
C ASP A 33 13.89 11.62 2.58
N ALA A 34 13.25 12.44 3.43
CA ALA A 34 12.51 11.95 4.59
C ALA A 34 11.36 11.00 4.20
N GLU A 35 10.66 11.28 3.11
CA GLU A 35 9.59 10.42 2.62
C GLU A 35 10.12 9.11 2.04
N LEU A 36 11.24 9.14 1.32
CA LEU A 36 11.91 7.93 0.82
C LEU A 36 12.42 7.05 1.97
N GLU A 37 13.02 7.65 3.00
CA GLU A 37 13.41 6.94 4.22
C GLU A 37 12.20 6.32 4.92
N ARG A 38 11.10 7.07 5.05
CA ARG A 38 9.83 6.58 5.61
C ARG A 38 9.31 5.38 4.82
N LEU A 39 9.26 5.47 3.50
CA LEU A 39 8.79 4.39 2.62
C LEU A 39 9.70 3.16 2.70
N GLY A 40 11.01 3.35 2.76
CA GLY A 40 11.98 2.27 2.95
C GLY A 40 11.78 1.53 4.27
N ALA A 41 11.60 2.26 5.36
CA ALA A 41 11.32 1.68 6.67
C ALA A 41 9.98 0.92 6.72
N ILE A 42 8.96 1.45 6.06
CA ILE A 42 7.62 0.82 5.97
C ILE A 42 7.69 -0.47 5.14
N SER A 43 8.38 -0.45 3.99
CA SER A 43 8.56 -1.66 3.18
C SER A 43 9.30 -2.73 3.97
N ALA A 44 10.41 -2.39 4.64
CA ALA A 44 11.18 -3.33 5.44
C ALA A 44 10.34 -3.92 6.59
N ALA A 45 9.49 -3.12 7.23
CA ALA A 45 8.58 -3.60 8.26
C ALA A 45 7.51 -4.56 7.70
N TYR A 46 7.02 -4.30 6.49
CA TYR A 46 6.02 -5.13 5.80
C TYR A 46 6.61 -6.48 5.42
N ASP A 47 7.79 -6.47 4.79
CA ASP A 47 8.49 -7.65 4.30
C ASP A 47 8.98 -8.57 5.44
N ALA A 48 9.04 -8.07 6.68
CA ALA A 48 9.38 -8.85 7.87
C ALA A 48 8.24 -9.78 8.35
N PHE A 49 7.00 -9.58 7.88
CA PHE A 49 5.88 -10.47 8.20
C PHE A 49 5.90 -11.75 7.36
N ARG A 50 5.21 -12.81 7.83
CA ARG A 50 5.09 -14.05 7.06
C ARG A 50 4.24 -13.81 5.80
N PRO A 51 4.52 -14.49 4.67
CA PRO A 51 3.71 -14.38 3.47
C PRO A 51 2.21 -14.62 3.70
N GLU A 52 1.85 -15.56 4.59
CA GLU A 52 0.45 -15.82 4.91
C GLU A 52 -0.24 -14.63 5.62
N GLU A 53 0.50 -13.89 6.45
CA GLU A 53 -0.01 -12.70 7.15
C GLU A 53 -0.22 -11.54 6.18
N ILE A 54 0.70 -11.38 5.24
CA ILE A 54 0.63 -10.41 4.15
C ILE A 54 -0.61 -10.67 3.29
N GLU A 55 -0.84 -11.92 2.86
CA GLU A 55 -2.03 -12.27 2.07
C GLU A 55 -3.32 -12.10 2.88
N ALA A 56 -3.32 -12.46 4.16
CA ALA A 56 -4.48 -12.24 5.03
C ALA A 56 -4.83 -10.75 5.17
N ALA A 57 -3.83 -9.87 5.26
CA ALA A 57 -4.04 -8.42 5.31
C ALA A 57 -4.66 -7.88 4.02
N LYS A 58 -4.14 -8.28 2.85
CA LYS A 58 -4.71 -7.92 1.54
C LYS A 58 -6.17 -8.34 1.42
N VAL A 59 -6.50 -9.58 1.82
CA VAL A 59 -7.87 -10.09 1.81
C VAL A 59 -8.76 -9.29 2.77
N ALA A 60 -8.27 -8.95 3.96
CA ALA A 60 -9.02 -8.14 4.92
C ALA A 60 -9.31 -6.73 4.38
N ARG A 61 -8.33 -6.10 3.72
CA ARG A 61 -8.50 -4.80 3.04
C ARG A 61 -9.53 -4.90 1.92
N LEU A 62 -9.42 -5.89 1.04
CA LEU A 62 -10.39 -6.09 -0.05
C LEU A 62 -11.81 -6.29 0.50
N ARG A 63 -11.98 -7.10 1.55
CA ARG A 63 -13.28 -7.29 2.20
C ARG A 63 -13.84 -5.99 2.79
N LYS A 64 -12.99 -5.13 3.35
CA LYS A 64 -13.39 -3.81 3.86
C LYS A 64 -13.88 -2.92 2.71
N LEU A 65 -13.11 -2.82 1.63
CA LEU A 65 -13.48 -2.04 0.44
C LEU A 65 -14.81 -2.52 -0.18
N LEU A 66 -15.01 -3.84 -0.32
CA LEU A 66 -16.25 -4.39 -0.85
C LEU A 66 -17.46 -4.06 0.04
N ARG A 67 -17.30 -4.04 1.37
CA ARG A 67 -18.36 -3.61 2.28
C ARG A 67 -18.68 -2.13 2.13
N GLU A 68 -17.65 -1.28 2.01
CA GLU A 68 -17.84 0.16 1.79
C GLU A 68 -18.55 0.44 0.46
N ILE A 69 -18.14 -0.23 -0.61
CA ILE A 69 -18.81 -0.16 -1.91
C ILE A 69 -20.27 -0.61 -1.80
N HIS A 70 -20.55 -1.71 -1.08
CA HIS A 70 -21.92 -2.18 -0.88
C HIS A 70 -22.79 -1.15 -0.15
N VAL A 71 -22.27 -0.50 0.90
CA VAL A 71 -22.97 0.56 1.63
C VAL A 71 -23.22 1.77 0.74
N LEU A 72 -22.21 2.20 -0.03
CA LEU A 72 -22.35 3.34 -0.96
C LEU A 72 -23.34 3.04 -2.09
N ALA A 73 -23.36 1.80 -2.59
CA ALA A 73 -24.30 1.36 -3.61
C ALA A 73 -25.74 1.40 -3.08
N ALA A 74 -25.97 0.94 -1.84
CA ALA A 74 -27.27 1.03 -1.19
C ALA A 74 -27.73 2.48 -0.98
N GLN A 75 -26.80 3.43 -0.88
CA GLN A 75 -27.08 4.87 -0.76
C GLN A 75 -27.24 5.59 -2.11
N GLY A 76 -27.05 4.89 -3.24
CA GLY A 76 -27.07 5.51 -4.57
C GLY A 76 -25.87 6.43 -4.84
N ALA A 77 -24.80 6.35 -4.05
CA ALA A 77 -23.62 7.20 -4.15
C ALA A 77 -22.59 6.65 -5.17
N THR A 78 -23.02 6.48 -6.42
CA THR A 78 -22.23 5.84 -7.49
C THR A 78 -20.90 6.53 -7.79
N ASP A 79 -20.83 7.85 -7.69
CA ASP A 79 -19.62 8.62 -7.99
C ASP A 79 -18.47 8.27 -7.02
N ARG A 80 -18.81 8.06 -5.74
CA ARG A 80 -17.84 7.65 -4.70
C ARG A 80 -17.35 6.21 -4.88
N ILE A 81 -18.12 5.36 -5.55
CA ILE A 81 -17.71 3.99 -5.87
C ILE A 81 -16.62 4.01 -6.95
N VAL A 82 -16.74 4.88 -7.95
CA VAL A 82 -15.73 5.03 -9.02
C VAL A 82 -14.38 5.42 -8.41
N ASP A 83 -14.37 6.40 -7.50
CA ASP A 83 -13.17 6.83 -6.78
C ASP A 83 -12.52 5.67 -6.01
N LEU A 84 -13.31 4.83 -5.34
CA LEU A 84 -12.79 3.67 -4.61
C LEU A 84 -12.28 2.56 -5.53
N THR A 85 -12.91 2.33 -6.68
CA THR A 85 -12.47 1.30 -7.65
C THR A 85 -11.18 1.68 -8.36
N GLY A 86 -10.93 2.98 -8.60
CA GLY A 86 -9.64 3.48 -9.10
C GLY A 86 -8.51 3.42 -8.07
N LEU A 87 -8.85 3.29 -6.77
CA LEU A 87 -7.95 3.19 -5.62
C LEU A 87 -7.81 1.78 -5.08
N VAL A 88 -8.21 0.74 -5.83
CA VAL A 88 -7.85 -0.65 -5.50
C VAL A 88 -6.36 -0.82 -5.79
N VAL A 89 -5.53 -0.22 -4.94
CA VAL A 89 -4.08 -0.35 -5.00
C VAL A 89 -3.75 -1.79 -4.60
N ASN A 90 -2.92 -2.45 -5.41
CA ASN A 90 -2.46 -3.81 -5.14
C ASN A 90 -1.78 -3.92 -3.76
N VAL A 91 -1.25 -2.81 -3.23
CA VAL A 91 -0.60 -2.72 -1.92
C VAL A 91 -0.92 -1.39 -1.24
N ASP A 92 -1.44 -1.44 -0.02
CA ASP A 92 -1.51 -0.30 0.92
C ASP A 92 -0.72 -0.73 2.17
N LEU A 93 0.57 -0.37 2.18
CA LEU A 93 1.52 -0.85 3.18
C LEU A 93 1.13 -0.41 4.60
N ASP A 94 0.62 0.82 4.74
CA ASP A 94 0.24 1.39 6.04
C ASP A 94 -0.99 0.68 6.62
N GLN A 95 -2.05 0.49 5.83
CA GLN A 95 -3.25 -0.24 6.29
C GLN A 95 -2.95 -1.71 6.57
N ASP A 96 -2.17 -2.36 5.72
CA ASP A 96 -1.83 -3.77 5.90
C ASP A 96 -0.95 -3.98 7.14
N LEU A 97 0.06 -3.13 7.37
CA LEU A 97 0.87 -3.17 8.58
C LEU A 97 0.03 -2.99 9.83
N ALA A 98 -0.87 -2.02 9.85
CA ALA A 98 -1.78 -1.80 10.98
C ALA A 98 -2.63 -3.05 11.25
N TRP A 99 -3.17 -3.67 10.20
CA TRP A 99 -3.95 -4.90 10.33
C TRP A 99 -3.11 -6.07 10.86
N MET A 100 -1.91 -6.30 10.31
CA MET A 100 -1.03 -7.40 10.70
C MET A 100 -0.54 -7.26 12.15
N ARG A 101 -0.18 -6.03 12.57
CA ARG A 101 0.18 -5.73 13.97
C ARG A 101 -0.97 -6.07 14.92
N ALA A 102 -2.18 -5.59 14.62
CA ALA A 102 -3.36 -5.90 15.41
C ALA A 102 -3.70 -7.40 15.43
N ALA A 103 -3.45 -8.12 14.33
CA ALA A 103 -3.67 -9.55 14.25
C ALA A 103 -2.68 -10.34 15.12
N ARG A 104 -1.40 -9.95 15.15
CA ARG A 104 -0.38 -10.54 16.04
C ARG A 104 -0.66 -10.22 17.51
N GLU A 105 -1.04 -8.99 17.82
CA GLU A 105 -1.42 -8.58 19.18
C GLU A 105 -2.55 -9.47 19.73
N LYS A 106 -3.60 -9.72 18.94
CA LYS A 106 -4.68 -10.65 19.30
C LYS A 106 -4.22 -12.08 19.55
N ARG A 107 -3.15 -12.53 18.89
CA ARG A 107 -2.54 -13.85 19.08
C ARG A 107 -1.44 -13.86 20.14
N SER A 108 -1.13 -12.71 20.76
CA SER A 108 0.02 -12.53 21.66
C SER A 108 1.35 -12.94 21.02
N GLU A 109 1.50 -12.73 19.72
CA GLU A 109 2.74 -12.96 18.98
C GLU A 109 3.58 -11.67 18.95
N PRO A 110 4.91 -11.74 19.12
CA PRO A 110 5.76 -10.57 19.02
C PRO A 110 5.79 -10.04 17.57
N LEU A 111 6.05 -8.75 17.41
CA LEU A 111 6.32 -8.17 16.09
C LEU A 111 7.62 -8.73 15.52
N PRO A 112 7.69 -8.94 14.19
CA PRO A 112 8.91 -9.43 13.58
C PRO A 112 10.04 -8.40 13.72
N ALA A 113 11.26 -8.88 13.92
CA ALA A 113 12.42 -8.01 13.91
C ALA A 113 12.62 -7.44 12.50
N ILE A 114 12.68 -6.12 12.40
CA ILE A 114 13.02 -5.46 11.13
C ILE A 114 14.51 -5.70 10.93
N THR A 115 14.84 -6.60 10.00
CA THR A 115 16.22 -6.71 9.54
C THR A 115 16.38 -5.64 8.47
N PRO A 116 17.28 -4.66 8.63
CA PRO A 116 17.54 -3.73 7.55
C PRO A 116 17.98 -4.56 6.34
N SER A 117 17.21 -4.47 5.25
CA SER A 117 17.63 -5.04 3.98
C SER A 117 18.92 -4.31 3.60
N GLY A 118 20.06 -5.01 3.64
CA GLY A 118 21.37 -4.47 3.25
C GLY A 118 21.29 -3.78 1.88
N ALA A 119 21.92 -2.60 1.76
CA ALA A 119 23.33 -2.42 1.39
C ALA A 119 23.56 -2.63 -0.11
#